data_AF-V8NXR2-F1
#
_entry.id   AF-V8NXR2-F1
#
_cell.length_a   1.000
_cell.length_b   1.000
_cell.length_c   1.000
_cell.angle_alpha   90.00
_cell.angle_beta   90.00
_cell.angle_gamma   90.00
#
_symmetry.space_group_name_H-M   'P 1'
#
loop_
_entity.id
_entity.type
_entity.pdbx_description
1 polymer ?
#
loop_
_entity_poly.entity_id
_entity_poly.type
_entity_poly.pdbx_seq_one_letter_code
_entity_poly.pdbx_strand_id
1 'polypeptide(L)'
;MASGENVAGGKARGKGASLAQELRRWAAEEMKLPPGKVPSERDARRYQQMEKSEGKPSASESNKERRKHLIQAISRLKEEDQQLDLQIGLVQREFRYDSTHLQDVSDSADKLPSVRVLIQEGWTKCEVLCVQQVPLHAEEKGLLACLEALLRAVRLRGYRDGLLQGCQGLEEAVKVRYAELQNLQAKRQRILDFRHLNEKQQHIRALIKGTSFLKSQLRKNQVEIQDFIQKKLLPQAQQVQLEAQKLHNRVGREVQHFKTVSLPYRVTRQIAGSQHIPAHKLSIHRLSWTASSENQAFLNVCSAINFPLYKAPEQLLLHLVELKKKLAYLRAQLSSKQRALGSLQHQLEATSEPDVPSLVKEVQSHDQKQAFLLLPCIQRMMDQCQCLIKRRPELQAIIDN
;
A
#
# COMPACT_ATOMS: atom_id res chain seq x y z
N MET A 1 58.26 17.88 71.39
CA MET A 1 56.97 17.57 72.04
C MET A 1 56.00 18.70 71.74
N ALA A 2 54.71 18.38 71.69
CA ALA A 2 53.58 19.22 71.33
C ALA A 2 53.28 19.35 69.83
N SER A 3 52.33 18.49 69.44
CA SER A 3 51.54 18.47 68.22
C SER A 3 50.84 19.80 67.94
N GLY A 4 50.71 20.13 66.66
CA GLY A 4 49.90 21.22 66.15
C GLY A 4 49.61 21.00 64.67
N GLU A 5 48.59 20.20 64.39
CA GLU A 5 48.06 19.93 63.06
C GLU A 5 47.48 21.21 62.45
N ASN A 6 48.02 21.66 61.31
CA ASN A 6 47.36 22.61 60.42
C ASN A 6 46.84 21.83 59.20
N VAL A 7 45.57 21.45 59.24
CA VAL A 7 44.86 20.82 58.13
C VAL A 7 44.50 21.89 57.10
N ALA A 8 45.14 21.79 55.94
CA ALA A 8 44.71 22.44 54.72
C ALA A 8 43.29 21.97 54.36
N GLY A 9 42.35 22.92 54.28
CA GLY A 9 40.98 22.70 53.83
C GLY A 9 40.90 22.34 52.35
N GLY A 10 41.25 21.10 52.01
CA GLY A 10 40.88 20.46 50.76
C GLY A 10 39.38 20.20 50.77
N LYS A 11 38.64 20.97 49.96
CA LYS A 11 37.20 20.83 49.74
C LYS A 11 36.94 19.55 48.94
N ALA A 12 37.08 18.40 49.59
CA ALA A 12 36.63 17.11 49.09
C ALA A 12 35.11 17.13 49.05
N ARG A 13 34.57 17.42 47.87
CA ARG A 13 33.16 17.30 47.52
C ARG A 13 32.82 15.81 47.55
N GLY A 14 32.62 15.26 48.74
CA GLY A 14 32.05 13.94 48.95
C GLY A 14 30.70 13.91 48.28
N LYS A 15 30.64 13.29 47.10
CA LYS A 15 29.39 12.81 46.53
C LYS A 15 28.90 11.73 47.49
N GLY A 16 28.09 12.13 48.47
CA GLY A 16 27.24 11.18 49.18
C GLY A 16 26.52 10.37 48.12
N ALA A 17 26.75 9.05 48.13
CA ALA A 17 26.03 8.15 47.26
C ALA A 17 24.54 8.47 47.45
N SER A 18 23.84 8.70 46.34
CA SER A 18 22.41 8.96 46.40
C SER A 18 21.75 7.81 47.16
N LEU A 19 20.79 8.07 48.05
CA LEU A 19 20.01 7.05 48.77
C LEU A 19 19.49 5.96 47.80
N ALA A 20 19.24 6.33 46.54
CA ALA A 20 18.87 5.42 45.47
C ALA A 20 19.98 4.42 45.07
N GLN A 21 21.25 4.77 45.19
CA GLN A 21 22.39 3.88 44.99
C GLN A 21 22.59 2.92 46.17
N GLU A 22 22.35 3.35 47.40
CA GLU A 22 22.40 2.48 48.58
C GLU A 22 21.24 1.48 48.57
N LEU A 23 20.02 1.91 48.24
CA LEU A 23 18.87 1.01 48.07
C LEU A 23 19.06 0.02 46.91
N ARG A 24 19.73 0.43 45.83
CA ARG A 24 20.08 -0.48 44.72
C ARG A 24 21.11 -1.52 45.15
N ARG A 25 22.10 -1.12 45.95
CA ARG A 25 23.15 -2.01 46.47
C ARG A 25 22.55 -3.02 47.46
N TRP A 26 21.70 -2.55 48.39
CA TRP A 26 20.96 -3.41 49.33
C TRP A 26 20.01 -4.40 48.62
N ALA A 27 19.21 -3.93 47.65
CA ALA A 27 18.28 -4.80 46.92
C ALA A 27 18.98 -5.83 46.01
N ALA A 28 20.18 -5.54 45.52
CA ALA A 28 20.98 -6.48 44.74
C ALA A 28 21.69 -7.52 45.62
N GLU A 29 22.17 -7.12 46.80
CA GLU A 29 22.93 -7.98 47.72
C GLU A 29 22.01 -8.88 48.56
N GLU A 30 20.90 -8.38 49.11
CA GLU A 30 20.00 -9.17 49.97
C GLU A 30 18.90 -9.92 49.21
N MET A 31 18.33 -9.32 48.15
CA MET A 31 17.14 -9.87 47.48
C MET A 31 17.45 -10.61 46.16
N LYS A 32 18.71 -10.68 45.73
CA LYS A 32 19.18 -11.33 44.48
C LYS A 32 18.34 -10.98 43.23
N LEU A 33 17.82 -9.76 43.15
CA LEU A 33 16.95 -9.34 42.06
C LEU A 33 17.75 -8.88 40.82
N PRO A 34 17.39 -9.29 39.60
CA PRO A 34 18.09 -8.87 38.37
C PRO A 34 17.92 -7.36 38.11
N PRO A 35 18.91 -6.70 37.49
CA PRO A 35 19.07 -5.24 37.45
C PRO A 35 17.93 -4.48 36.73
N GLY A 36 17.05 -5.17 36.03
CA GLY A 36 15.88 -4.60 35.35
C GLY A 36 14.61 -4.45 36.20
N LYS A 37 14.57 -4.98 37.44
CA LYS A 37 13.40 -4.89 38.34
C LYS A 37 13.60 -3.95 39.53
N VAL A 38 14.72 -3.24 39.60
CA VAL A 38 14.96 -2.28 40.69
C VAL A 38 14.23 -0.97 40.38
N PRO A 39 13.40 -0.43 41.30
CA PRO A 39 12.61 0.77 41.06
C PRO A 39 13.45 1.95 40.56
N SER A 40 12.92 2.68 39.57
CA SER A 40 13.59 3.82 38.96
C SER A 40 13.84 4.91 40.01
N GLU A 41 14.85 5.77 39.80
CA GLU A 41 15.08 6.94 40.66
C GLU A 41 13.84 7.87 40.71
N ARG A 42 12.97 7.81 39.69
CA ARG A 42 11.64 8.44 39.72
C ARG A 42 10.68 7.79 40.71
N ASP A 43 10.70 6.48 40.85
CA ASP A 43 9.83 5.74 41.77
C ASP A 43 10.31 5.93 43.21
N ALA A 44 11.63 5.91 43.45
CA ALA A 44 12.20 6.24 44.76
C ALA A 44 11.87 7.68 45.19
N ARG A 45 11.92 8.65 44.25
CA ARG A 45 11.46 10.03 44.52
C ARG A 45 9.95 10.09 44.79
N ARG A 46 9.14 9.23 44.16
CA ARG A 46 7.69 9.13 44.41
C ARG A 46 7.38 8.59 45.80
N TYR A 47 8.15 7.60 46.28
CA TYR A 47 8.05 7.09 47.66
C TYR A 47 8.54 8.12 48.69
N GLN A 48 9.62 8.85 48.40
CA GLN A 48 10.11 9.93 49.26
C GLN A 48 9.14 11.13 49.30
N GLN A 49 8.34 11.32 48.26
CA GLN A 49 7.28 12.32 48.18
C GLN A 49 5.98 11.86 48.86
N MET A 50 5.76 10.54 48.96
CA MET A 50 4.70 9.92 49.76
C MET A 50 5.01 9.99 51.27
N GLU A 51 6.23 9.64 51.71
CA GLU A 51 6.66 9.80 53.11
C GLU A 51 6.65 11.28 53.56
N LYS A 52 7.09 12.21 52.70
CA LYS A 52 6.98 13.65 52.97
C LYS A 52 5.53 14.18 52.95
N SER A 53 4.58 13.39 52.44
CA SER A 53 3.15 13.71 52.51
C SER A 53 2.41 13.01 53.67
N GLU A 54 2.99 11.96 54.27
CA GLU A 54 2.50 11.33 55.51
C GLU A 54 3.02 12.03 56.78
N GLY A 55 4.07 12.85 56.67
CA GLY A 55 4.60 13.69 57.75
C GLY A 55 3.97 15.08 57.90
N LYS A 56 2.75 15.31 57.38
CA LYS A 56 1.95 16.50 57.70
C LYS A 56 0.86 16.08 58.69
N PRO A 57 0.75 16.70 59.87
CA PRO A 57 -0.27 16.32 60.84
C PRO A 57 -1.62 16.41 60.14
N SER A 58 -2.26 15.26 60.00
CA SER A 58 -3.61 15.15 59.45
C SER A 58 -4.46 16.21 60.16
N ALA A 59 -5.29 16.94 59.42
CA ALA A 59 -6.18 17.98 59.96
C ALA A 59 -7.00 17.51 61.18
N SER A 60 -7.09 16.18 61.37
CA SER A 60 -7.52 15.47 62.58
C SER A 60 -6.76 15.85 63.88
N GLU A 61 -5.43 15.87 63.89
CA GLU A 61 -4.64 16.17 65.11
C GLU A 61 -4.64 17.67 65.43
N SER A 62 -4.51 18.54 64.43
CA SER A 62 -4.64 19.99 64.61
C SER A 62 -6.02 20.37 65.14
N ASN A 63 -7.09 19.68 64.71
CA ASN A 63 -8.43 19.87 65.26
C ASN A 63 -8.58 19.30 66.67
N LYS A 64 -7.93 18.17 67.01
CA LYS A 64 -7.93 17.65 68.40
C LYS A 64 -7.21 18.60 69.36
N GLU A 65 -6.09 19.18 68.95
CA GLU A 65 -5.34 20.14 69.77
C GLU A 65 -6.10 21.46 69.92
N ARG A 66 -6.71 21.97 68.83
CA ARG A 66 -7.65 23.11 68.90
C ARG A 66 -8.84 22.82 69.80
N ARG A 67 -9.38 21.60 69.78
CA ARG A 67 -10.52 21.20 70.61
C ARG A 67 -10.13 21.11 72.09
N LYS A 68 -8.92 20.66 72.42
CA LYS A 68 -8.37 20.73 73.78
C LYS A 68 -8.23 22.17 74.27
N HIS A 69 -7.65 23.06 73.46
CA HIS A 69 -7.52 24.47 73.82
C HIS A 69 -8.88 25.16 74.00
N LEU A 70 -9.87 24.83 73.16
CA LEU A 70 -11.23 25.34 73.31
C LEU A 70 -11.91 24.82 74.58
N ILE A 71 -11.75 23.54 74.92
CA ILE A 71 -12.31 22.97 76.16
C ILE A 71 -11.68 23.66 77.38
N GLN A 72 -10.36 23.87 77.38
CA GLN A 72 -9.67 24.55 78.46
C GLN A 72 -10.09 26.03 78.60
N ALA A 73 -10.30 26.73 77.48
CA ALA A 73 -10.80 28.09 77.49
C ALA A 73 -12.25 28.18 78.00
N ILE A 74 -13.12 27.22 77.63
CA ILE A 74 -14.49 27.15 78.14
C ILE A 74 -14.51 26.86 79.64
N SER A 75 -13.64 25.99 80.16
CA SER A 75 -13.53 25.75 81.60
C SER A 75 -13.11 27.00 82.38
N ARG A 76 -12.12 27.75 81.88
CA ARG A 76 -11.70 29.02 82.50
C ARG A 76 -12.81 30.07 82.51
N LEU A 77 -13.51 30.24 81.38
CA LEU A 77 -14.63 31.16 81.31
C LEU A 77 -15.78 30.78 82.25
N LYS A 78 -16.02 29.48 82.47
CA LYS A 78 -17.02 29.02 83.46
C LYS A 78 -16.61 29.32 84.91
N GLU A 79 -15.33 29.21 85.23
CA GLU A 79 -14.82 29.60 86.56
C GLU A 79 -14.95 31.11 86.77
N GLU A 80 -14.64 31.92 85.75
CA GLU A 80 -14.83 33.38 85.78
C GLU A 80 -16.30 33.77 85.93
N ASP A 81 -17.23 33.11 85.23
CA ASP A 81 -18.67 33.34 85.32
C ASP A 81 -19.21 32.99 86.72
N GLN A 82 -18.77 31.86 87.30
CA GLN A 82 -19.10 31.50 88.69
C GLN A 82 -18.54 32.50 89.71
N GLN A 83 -17.35 33.04 89.45
CA GLN A 83 -16.74 34.04 90.33
C GLN A 83 -17.47 35.39 90.25
N LEU A 84 -17.96 35.77 89.07
CA LEU A 84 -18.82 36.94 88.89
C LEU A 84 -20.19 36.75 89.56
N ASP A 85 -20.81 35.57 89.46
CA ASP A 85 -22.06 35.25 90.16
C ASP A 85 -21.90 35.35 91.69
N LEU A 86 -20.77 34.92 92.23
CA LEU A 86 -20.45 35.09 93.65
C LEU A 86 -20.30 36.57 94.05
N GLN A 87 -19.67 37.39 93.20
CA GLN A 87 -19.57 38.83 93.45
C GLN A 87 -20.93 39.52 93.37
N ILE A 88 -21.77 39.16 92.39
CA ILE A 88 -23.14 39.66 92.29
C ILE A 88 -23.95 39.25 93.53
N GLY A 89 -23.82 38.01 94.01
CA GLY A 89 -24.48 37.53 95.22
C GLY A 89 -24.03 38.26 96.50
N LEU A 90 -22.75 38.65 96.59
CA LEU A 90 -22.22 39.45 97.69
C LEU A 90 -22.74 40.89 97.65
N VAL A 91 -22.71 41.54 96.48
CA VAL A 91 -23.26 42.89 96.29
C VAL A 91 -24.77 42.93 96.53
N GLN A 92 -25.50 41.90 96.11
CA GLN A 92 -26.94 41.78 96.41
C GLN A 92 -27.22 41.53 97.90
N ARG A 93 -26.30 40.93 98.65
CA ARG A 93 -26.40 40.79 100.12
C ARG A 93 -26.06 42.09 100.85
N GLU A 94 -25.07 42.85 100.37
CA GLU A 94 -24.79 44.21 100.86
C GLU A 94 -25.98 45.14 100.61
N PHE A 95 -26.59 45.08 99.42
CA PHE A 95 -27.74 45.94 99.08
C PHE A 95 -29.01 45.63 99.89
N ARG A 96 -29.13 44.44 100.49
CA ARG A 96 -30.28 44.07 101.35
C ARG A 96 -30.10 44.41 102.83
N TYR A 97 -28.90 44.79 103.28
CA TYR A 97 -28.63 45.00 104.72
C TYR A 97 -28.83 46.45 105.20
N ASP A 98 -29.06 47.42 104.31
CA ASP A 98 -29.16 48.85 104.66
C ASP A 98 -30.58 49.45 104.59
N SER A 99 -31.64 48.63 104.60
CA SER A 99 -33.03 49.09 104.47
C SER A 99 -33.87 49.03 105.75
N THR A 100 -33.27 49.09 106.94
CA THR A 100 -34.01 49.03 108.23
C THR A 100 -33.75 50.19 109.20
N HIS A 101 -33.16 51.31 108.75
CA HIS A 101 -33.03 52.49 109.61
C HIS A 101 -33.38 53.80 108.88
N LEU A 102 -34.67 54.05 108.70
CA LEU A 102 -35.21 55.39 108.50
C LEU A 102 -36.35 55.59 109.49
N GLN A 103 -35.99 56.17 110.62
CA GLN A 103 -36.91 56.58 111.68
C GLN A 103 -37.57 57.88 111.22
N ASP A 104 -38.91 57.85 111.06
CA ASP A 104 -39.73 58.99 110.63
C ASP A 104 -39.71 60.04 111.75
N VAL A 105 -38.94 61.12 111.59
CA VAL A 105 -38.89 62.26 112.52
C VAL A 105 -39.35 63.50 111.77
N SER A 106 -40.66 63.75 111.72
CA SER A 106 -41.23 65.01 111.21
C SER A 106 -42.67 65.20 111.69
N ASP A 107 -42.82 65.54 112.96
CA ASP A 107 -43.95 66.36 113.44
C ASP A 107 -43.41 67.76 113.78
N SER A 108 -43.38 68.66 112.80
CA SER A 108 -43.59 70.10 112.99
C SER A 108 -43.59 70.81 111.65
N ALA A 109 -44.64 71.61 111.46
CA ALA A 109 -45.00 72.29 110.23
C ALA A 109 -44.01 73.39 109.85
N ASP A 110 -43.58 73.41 108.58
CA ASP A 110 -43.59 74.62 107.73
C ASP A 110 -43.14 74.28 106.28
N LYS A 111 -44.08 74.42 105.33
CA LYS A 111 -43.96 74.58 103.85
C LYS A 111 -42.78 73.92 103.11
N LEU A 112 -42.43 72.69 103.47
CA LEU A 112 -41.63 71.82 102.61
C LEU A 112 -42.36 70.48 102.49
N PRO A 113 -42.49 69.91 101.27
CA PRO A 113 -43.09 68.60 101.10
C PRO A 113 -42.30 67.57 101.93
N SER A 114 -43.03 66.69 102.63
CA SER A 114 -42.43 65.61 103.43
C SER A 114 -41.37 64.87 102.61
N VAL A 115 -40.26 64.47 103.24
CA VAL A 115 -39.19 63.68 102.60
C VAL A 115 -39.77 62.47 101.86
N ARG A 116 -40.86 61.88 102.38
CA ARG A 116 -41.62 60.82 101.73
C ARG A 116 -42.20 61.22 100.37
N VAL A 117 -42.74 62.43 100.25
CA VAL A 117 -43.34 62.99 99.02
C VAL A 117 -42.24 63.32 98.00
N LEU A 118 -41.13 63.92 98.42
CA LEU A 118 -39.99 64.18 97.52
C LEU A 118 -39.36 62.89 97.00
N ILE A 119 -39.25 61.88 97.86
CA ILE A 119 -38.81 60.54 97.47
C ILE A 119 -39.82 59.95 96.49
N GLN A 120 -41.13 59.96 96.76
CA GLN A 120 -42.15 59.46 95.84
C GLN A 120 -42.18 60.20 94.50
N GLU A 121 -42.05 61.51 94.48
CA GLU A 121 -41.94 62.30 93.25
C GLU A 121 -40.63 62.00 92.49
N GLY A 122 -39.52 61.82 93.21
CA GLY A 122 -38.25 61.39 92.64
C GLY A 122 -38.34 59.99 92.03
N TRP A 123 -38.95 59.04 92.74
CA TRP A 123 -39.17 57.67 92.26
C TRP A 123 -40.10 57.63 91.07
N THR A 124 -41.21 58.37 91.07
CA THR A 124 -42.13 58.41 89.92
C THR A 124 -41.49 59.06 88.70
N LYS A 125 -40.67 60.11 88.86
CA LYS A 125 -39.89 60.69 87.76
C LYS A 125 -38.85 59.69 87.23
N CYS A 126 -38.14 58.99 88.11
CA CYS A 126 -37.21 57.93 87.72
C CYS A 126 -37.92 56.76 87.05
N GLU A 127 -39.11 56.37 87.50
CA GLU A 127 -39.93 55.30 86.91
C GLU A 127 -40.39 55.69 85.50
N VAL A 128 -40.86 56.93 85.30
CA VAL A 128 -41.20 57.45 83.97
C VAL A 128 -39.98 57.47 83.05
N LEU A 129 -38.81 57.92 83.52
CA LEU A 129 -37.58 57.90 82.72
C LEU A 129 -37.12 56.48 82.40
N CYS A 130 -37.21 55.54 83.35
CA CYS A 130 -36.92 54.13 83.13
C CYS A 130 -37.86 53.52 82.07
N VAL A 131 -39.17 53.79 82.14
CA VAL A 131 -40.15 53.32 81.15
C VAL A 131 -39.89 53.94 79.77
N GLN A 132 -39.47 55.21 79.70
CA GLN A 132 -39.08 55.87 78.46
C GLN A 132 -37.76 55.36 77.89
N GLN A 133 -36.84 54.85 78.72
CA GLN A 133 -35.54 54.32 78.30
C GLN A 133 -35.60 52.89 77.74
N VAL A 134 -36.60 52.09 78.14
CA VAL A 134 -36.82 50.73 77.61
C VAL A 134 -37.01 50.68 76.08
N PRO A 135 -37.87 51.48 75.43
CA PRO A 135 -38.03 51.45 73.97
C PRO A 135 -36.76 51.91 73.25
N LEU A 136 -36.02 52.88 73.79
CA LEU A 136 -34.75 53.34 73.22
C LEU A 136 -33.68 52.25 73.25
N HIS A 137 -33.58 51.50 74.36
CA HIS A 137 -32.67 50.34 74.42
C HIS A 137 -33.13 49.16 73.54
N ALA A 138 -34.44 48.99 73.34
CA ALA A 138 -34.96 48.00 72.39
C ALA A 138 -34.61 48.38 70.94
N GLU A 139 -34.71 49.67 70.60
CA GLU A 139 -34.32 50.21 69.29
C GLU A 139 -32.80 50.08 69.05
N GLU A 140 -31.98 50.41 70.04
CA GLU A 140 -30.52 50.24 70.00
C GLU A 140 -30.13 48.77 69.76
N LYS A 141 -30.73 47.83 70.49
CA LYS A 141 -30.51 46.38 70.28
C LYS A 141 -30.98 45.92 68.91
N GLY A 142 -32.11 46.45 68.42
CA GLY A 142 -32.60 46.19 67.07
C GLY A 142 -31.62 46.65 65.99
N LEU A 143 -31.08 47.88 66.13
CA LEU A 143 -30.09 48.44 65.22
C LEU A 143 -28.78 47.63 65.23
N LEU A 144 -28.30 47.19 66.40
CA LEU A 144 -27.12 46.32 66.51
C LEU A 144 -27.35 44.97 65.79
N ALA A 145 -28.50 44.32 66.01
CA ALA A 145 -28.85 43.08 65.32
C ALA A 145 -28.94 43.28 63.79
N CYS A 146 -29.51 44.39 63.34
CA CYS A 146 -29.55 44.76 61.93
C CYS A 146 -28.14 44.99 61.35
N LEU A 147 -27.26 45.70 62.06
CA LEU A 147 -25.88 45.91 61.64
C LEU A 147 -25.10 44.59 61.53
N GLU A 148 -25.24 43.69 62.50
CA GLU A 148 -24.62 42.37 62.42
C GLU A 148 -25.14 41.56 61.22
N ALA A 149 -26.46 41.59 60.97
CA ALA A 149 -27.06 40.92 59.82
C ALA A 149 -26.55 41.50 58.50
N LEU A 150 -26.44 42.82 58.39
CA LEU A 150 -25.86 43.51 57.24
C LEU A 150 -24.39 43.13 57.02
N LEU A 151 -23.58 43.10 58.08
CA LEU A 151 -22.18 42.67 57.99
C LEU A 151 -22.04 41.21 57.55
N ARG A 152 -22.90 40.31 58.08
CA ARG A 152 -22.96 38.91 57.62
C ARG A 152 -23.33 38.82 56.14
N ALA A 153 -24.33 39.59 55.69
CA ALA A 153 -24.75 39.63 54.29
C ALA A 153 -23.66 40.16 53.35
N VAL A 154 -22.94 41.22 53.75
CA VAL A 154 -21.80 41.76 52.98
C VAL A 154 -20.66 40.76 52.89
N ARG A 155 -20.32 40.07 54.00
CA ARG A 155 -19.30 39.00 53.99
C ARG A 155 -19.68 37.85 53.06
N LEU A 156 -20.91 37.35 53.15
CA LEU A 156 -21.41 36.29 52.27
C LEU A 156 -21.44 36.71 50.80
N ARG A 157 -21.80 37.96 50.51
CA ARG A 157 -21.71 38.52 49.17
C ARG A 157 -20.27 38.53 48.65
N GLY A 158 -19.31 38.98 49.46
CA GLY A 158 -17.89 38.94 49.11
C GLY A 158 -17.39 37.52 48.84
N TYR A 159 -17.78 36.53 49.66
CA TYR A 159 -17.43 35.13 49.41
C TYR A 159 -18.04 34.58 48.12
N ARG A 160 -19.32 34.87 47.86
CA ARG A 160 -19.99 34.49 46.62
C ARG A 160 -19.29 35.10 45.40
N ASP A 161 -18.99 36.39 45.46
CA ASP A 161 -18.37 37.10 44.33
C ASP A 161 -16.93 36.59 44.10
N GLY A 162 -16.17 36.31 45.16
CA GLY A 162 -14.85 35.68 45.06
C GLY A 162 -14.90 34.26 44.49
N LEU A 163 -15.91 33.45 44.86
CA LEU A 163 -16.14 32.13 44.26
C LEU A 163 -16.51 32.24 42.78
N LEU A 164 -17.39 33.18 42.40
CA LEU A 164 -17.75 33.41 41.00
C LEU A 164 -16.55 33.82 40.15
N GLN A 165 -15.73 34.75 40.64
CA GLN A 165 -14.48 35.13 39.98
C GLN A 165 -13.52 33.95 39.85
N GLY A 166 -13.40 33.13 40.90
CA GLY A 166 -12.60 31.89 40.87
C GLY A 166 -13.10 30.89 39.82
N CYS A 167 -14.41 30.66 39.74
CA CYS A 167 -15.02 29.79 38.72
C CYS A 167 -14.80 30.32 37.31
N GLN A 168 -14.94 31.63 37.08
CA GLN A 168 -14.68 32.26 35.78
C GLN A 168 -13.22 32.11 35.36
N GLY A 169 -12.26 32.38 36.27
CA GLY A 169 -10.83 32.20 35.99
C GLY A 169 -10.46 30.74 35.68
N LEU A 170 -11.09 29.79 36.37
CA LEU A 170 -10.92 28.36 36.05
C LEU A 170 -11.50 28.00 34.69
N GLU A 171 -12.67 28.52 34.33
CA GLU A 171 -13.29 28.29 33.02
C GLU A 171 -12.42 28.83 31.87
N GLU A 172 -11.88 30.04 32.02
CA GLU A 172 -10.94 30.63 31.07
C GLU A 172 -9.66 29.80 30.97
N ALA A 173 -9.09 29.38 32.10
CA ALA A 173 -7.92 28.52 32.11
C ALA A 173 -8.18 27.18 31.40
N VAL A 174 -9.36 26.58 31.59
CA VAL A 174 -9.77 25.35 30.89
C VAL A 174 -9.89 25.60 29.38
N LYS A 175 -10.48 26.72 28.95
CA LYS A 175 -10.57 27.10 27.54
C LYS A 175 -9.19 27.24 26.91
N VAL A 176 -8.27 27.93 27.59
CA VAL A 176 -6.88 28.08 27.14
C VAL A 176 -6.19 26.72 27.01
N ARG A 177 -6.32 25.86 28.03
CA ARG A 177 -5.75 24.50 27.99
C ARG A 177 -6.32 23.65 26.86
N TYR A 178 -7.63 23.77 26.59
CA TYR A 178 -8.25 23.05 25.49
C TYR A 178 -7.72 23.53 24.12
N ALA A 179 -7.55 24.83 23.94
CA ALA A 179 -6.93 25.39 22.74
C ALA A 179 -5.47 24.93 22.57
N GLU A 180 -4.69 24.89 23.66
CA GLU A 180 -3.33 24.34 23.67
C GLU A 180 -3.31 22.86 23.25
N LEU A 181 -4.23 22.05 23.78
CA LEU A 181 -4.36 20.63 23.41
C LEU A 181 -4.71 20.45 21.94
N GLN A 182 -5.65 21.24 21.40
CA GLN A 182 -5.98 21.21 19.98
C GLN A 182 -4.76 21.58 19.11
N ASN A 183 -4.01 22.62 19.50
CA ASN A 183 -2.78 23.01 18.82
C ASN A 183 -1.71 21.90 18.86
N LEU A 184 -1.56 21.23 20.00
CA LEU A 184 -0.65 20.09 20.12
C LEU A 184 -1.10 18.90 19.27
N GLN A 185 -2.41 18.62 19.22
CA GLN A 185 -2.96 17.57 18.37
C GLN A 185 -2.74 17.88 16.89
N ALA A 186 -2.96 19.12 16.45
CA ALA A 186 -2.67 19.55 15.09
C ALA A 186 -1.17 19.43 14.75
N LYS A 187 -0.28 19.83 15.67
CA LYS A 187 1.18 19.63 15.52
C LYS A 187 1.54 18.15 15.40
N ARG A 188 0.92 17.28 16.22
CA ARG A 188 1.14 15.83 16.15
C ARG A 188 0.72 15.27 14.78
N GLN A 189 -0.44 15.68 14.24
CA GLN A 189 -0.88 15.23 12.93
C GLN A 189 0.10 15.65 11.82
N ARG A 190 0.54 16.92 11.82
CA ARG A 190 1.56 17.38 10.87
C ARG A 190 2.86 16.56 10.94
N ILE A 191 3.27 16.14 12.14
CA ILE A 191 4.45 15.29 12.31
C ILE A 191 4.21 13.89 11.72
N LEU A 192 3.03 13.31 11.90
CA LEU A 192 2.68 12.01 11.30
C LEU A 192 2.65 12.09 9.78
N ASP A 193 2.03 13.13 9.22
CA ASP A 193 1.99 13.37 7.77
C ASP A 193 3.40 13.53 7.20
N PHE A 194 4.27 14.28 7.88
CA PHE A 194 5.66 14.44 7.48
C PHE A 194 6.45 13.11 7.54
N ARG A 195 6.19 12.27 8.55
CA ARG A 195 6.82 10.94 8.64
C ARG A 195 6.39 10.06 7.47
N HIS A 196 5.10 10.00 7.14
CA HIS A 196 4.61 9.25 5.99
C HIS A 196 5.20 9.77 4.67
N LEU A 197 5.34 11.08 4.52
CA LEU A 197 6.01 11.66 3.35
C LEU A 197 7.49 11.25 3.29
N ASN A 198 8.20 11.25 4.43
CA ASN A 198 9.59 10.84 4.49
C ASN A 198 9.77 9.34 4.18
N GLU A 199 8.86 8.49 4.64
CA GLU A 199 8.80 7.07 4.25
C GLU A 199 8.66 6.94 2.73
N LYS A 200 7.70 7.65 2.11
CA LYS A 200 7.56 7.66 0.64
C LYS A 200 8.84 8.14 -0.06
N GLN A 201 9.50 9.18 0.45
CA GLN A 201 10.79 9.64 -0.08
C GLN A 201 11.92 8.62 0.08
N GLN A 202 11.93 7.83 1.16
CA GLN A 202 12.89 6.73 1.33
C GLN A 202 12.65 5.62 0.30
N HIS A 203 11.38 5.25 0.04
CA HIS A 203 11.04 4.29 -1.00
C HIS A 203 11.47 4.78 -2.39
N ILE A 204 11.20 6.04 -2.73
CA ILE A 204 11.65 6.65 -3.99
C ILE A 204 13.19 6.61 -4.09
N ARG A 205 13.92 6.94 -3.01
CA ARG A 205 15.39 6.86 -3.00
C ARG A 205 15.89 5.43 -3.18
N ALA A 206 15.25 4.44 -2.55
CA ALA A 206 15.59 3.03 -2.73
C ALA A 206 15.37 2.59 -4.19
N LEU A 207 14.25 2.99 -4.79
CA LEU A 207 13.96 2.73 -6.21
C LEU A 207 15.00 3.36 -7.12
N ILE A 208 15.35 4.64 -6.93
CA ILE A 208 16.38 5.33 -7.72
C ILE A 208 17.72 4.59 -7.61
N LYS A 209 18.12 4.18 -6.41
CA LYS A 209 19.33 3.38 -6.20
C LYS A 209 19.25 2.05 -6.94
N GLY A 210 18.14 1.31 -6.81
CA GLY A 210 17.90 0.06 -7.53
C GLY A 210 17.96 0.24 -9.05
N THR A 211 17.30 1.25 -9.61
CA THR A 211 17.34 1.56 -11.04
C THR A 211 18.75 1.95 -11.49
N SER A 212 19.49 2.73 -10.70
CA SER A 212 20.87 3.10 -11.03
C SER A 212 21.82 1.89 -11.02
N PHE A 213 21.61 0.94 -10.11
CA PHE A 213 22.34 -0.32 -10.07
C PHE A 213 22.03 -1.17 -11.30
N LEU A 214 20.75 -1.37 -11.62
CA LEU A 214 20.32 -2.11 -12.82
C LEU A 214 20.84 -1.48 -14.11
N LYS A 215 20.81 -0.15 -14.25
CA LYS A 215 21.41 0.56 -15.39
C LYS A 215 22.92 0.31 -15.50
N SER A 216 23.62 0.29 -14.38
CA SER A 216 25.06 0.00 -14.36
C SER A 216 25.36 -1.45 -14.72
N GLN A 217 24.57 -2.41 -14.22
CA GLN A 217 24.67 -3.82 -14.60
C GLN A 217 24.38 -4.04 -16.08
N LEU A 218 23.32 -3.42 -16.61
CA LEU A 218 22.99 -3.50 -18.03
C LEU A 218 24.12 -2.97 -18.91
N ARG A 219 24.74 -1.84 -18.53
CA ARG A 219 25.91 -1.31 -19.26
C ARG A 219 27.10 -2.26 -19.22
N LYS A 220 27.38 -2.90 -18.09
CA LYS A 220 28.44 -3.93 -18.00
C LYS A 220 28.14 -5.10 -18.93
N ASN A 221 26.92 -5.66 -18.85
CA ASN A 221 26.52 -6.77 -19.71
C ASN A 221 26.55 -6.39 -21.20
N GLN A 222 26.16 -5.16 -21.55
CA GLN A 222 26.22 -4.67 -22.93
C GLN A 222 27.67 -4.63 -23.44
N VAL A 223 28.60 -4.14 -22.63
CA VAL A 223 30.04 -4.14 -22.96
C VAL A 223 30.56 -5.56 -23.08
N GLU A 224 30.22 -6.46 -22.16
CA GLU A 224 30.62 -7.88 -22.23
C GLU A 224 30.10 -8.60 -23.48
N ILE A 225 28.84 -8.34 -23.87
CA ILE A 225 28.25 -8.89 -25.09
C ILE A 225 28.95 -8.32 -26.33
N GLN A 226 29.22 -7.02 -26.38
CA GLN A 226 29.95 -6.40 -27.48
C GLN A 226 31.37 -6.99 -27.60
N ASP A 227 32.07 -7.13 -26.48
CA ASP A 227 33.38 -7.76 -26.40
C ASP A 227 33.34 -9.22 -26.90
N PHE A 228 32.32 -9.98 -26.50
CA PHE A 228 32.13 -11.35 -26.96
C PHE A 228 31.89 -11.42 -28.47
N ILE A 229 31.05 -10.53 -29.02
CA ILE A 229 30.78 -10.45 -30.45
C ILE A 229 32.07 -10.13 -31.21
N GLN A 230 32.82 -9.12 -30.77
CA GLN A 230 34.05 -8.67 -31.45
C GLN A 230 35.18 -9.71 -31.35
N LYS A 231 35.38 -10.32 -30.18
CA LYS A 231 36.53 -11.21 -29.94
C LYS A 231 36.29 -12.66 -30.37
N LYS A 232 35.05 -13.17 -30.28
CA LYS A 232 34.77 -14.59 -30.53
C LYS A 232 33.93 -14.83 -31.79
N LEU A 233 32.79 -14.15 -31.93
CA LEU A 233 31.87 -14.42 -33.04
C LEU A 233 32.39 -13.90 -34.37
N LEU A 234 32.89 -12.65 -34.41
CA LEU A 234 33.33 -12.03 -35.67
C LEU A 234 34.52 -12.77 -36.31
N PRO A 235 35.58 -13.15 -35.56
CA PRO A 235 36.70 -13.89 -36.15
C PRO A 235 36.29 -15.28 -36.64
N GLN A 236 35.43 -15.98 -35.90
CA GLN A 236 34.91 -17.29 -36.31
C GLN A 236 34.05 -17.17 -37.57
N ALA A 237 33.17 -16.17 -37.65
CA ALA A 237 32.35 -15.92 -38.83
C ALA A 237 33.21 -15.61 -40.07
N GLN A 238 34.25 -14.78 -39.91
CA GLN A 238 35.21 -14.48 -40.97
C GLN A 238 35.99 -15.73 -41.42
N GLN A 239 36.42 -16.57 -40.48
CA GLN A 239 37.11 -17.82 -40.79
C GLN A 239 36.22 -18.79 -41.58
N VAL A 240 34.95 -18.95 -41.16
CA VAL A 240 33.98 -19.80 -41.87
C VAL A 240 33.70 -19.26 -43.27
N GLN A 241 33.54 -17.94 -43.43
CA GLN A 241 33.37 -17.32 -44.74
C GLN A 241 34.57 -17.56 -45.65
N LEU A 242 35.79 -17.45 -45.12
CA LEU A 242 37.01 -17.68 -45.88
C LEU A 242 37.16 -19.15 -46.31
N GLU A 243 36.83 -20.11 -45.45
CA GLU A 243 36.81 -21.53 -45.82
C GLU A 243 35.69 -21.87 -46.82
N ALA A 244 34.50 -21.27 -46.66
CA ALA A 244 33.41 -21.43 -47.62
C ALA A 244 33.80 -20.90 -49.01
N GLN A 245 34.46 -19.73 -49.08
CA GLN A 245 34.99 -19.17 -50.33
C GLN A 245 36.07 -20.07 -50.93
N LYS A 246 37.01 -20.59 -50.12
CA LYS A 246 38.02 -21.55 -50.58
C LYS A 246 37.38 -22.80 -51.18
N LEU A 247 36.39 -23.37 -50.51
CA LEU A 247 35.66 -24.54 -50.98
C LEU A 247 34.91 -24.23 -52.28
N HIS A 248 34.19 -23.12 -52.34
CA HIS A 248 33.48 -22.68 -53.53
C HIS A 248 34.44 -22.55 -54.73
N ASN A 249 35.60 -21.93 -54.53
CA ASN A 249 36.61 -21.79 -55.57
C ASN A 249 37.19 -23.16 -55.99
N ARG A 250 37.39 -24.09 -55.05
CA ARG A 250 37.83 -25.46 -55.35
C ARG A 250 36.80 -26.22 -56.17
N VAL A 251 35.55 -26.23 -55.73
CA VAL A 251 34.43 -26.87 -56.44
C VAL A 251 34.25 -26.24 -57.82
N GLY A 252 34.31 -24.91 -57.92
CA GLY A 252 34.25 -24.20 -59.19
C GLY A 252 35.35 -24.64 -60.15
N ARG A 253 36.60 -24.76 -59.67
CA ARG A 253 37.69 -25.33 -60.46
C ARG A 253 37.39 -26.77 -60.87
N GLU A 254 37.01 -27.64 -59.95
CA GLU A 254 36.71 -29.05 -60.24
C GLU A 254 35.62 -29.19 -61.29
N VAL A 255 34.52 -28.44 -61.19
CA VAL A 255 33.43 -28.42 -62.16
C VAL A 255 33.93 -27.99 -63.55
N GLN A 256 34.82 -26.98 -63.63
CA GLN A 256 35.43 -26.59 -64.91
C GLN A 256 36.31 -27.71 -65.48
N HIS A 257 37.08 -28.42 -64.64
CA HIS A 257 37.83 -29.60 -65.10
C HIS A 257 36.89 -30.69 -65.59
N PHE A 258 35.81 -31.01 -64.87
CA PHE A 258 34.81 -31.99 -65.28
C PHE A 258 34.09 -31.61 -66.57
N LYS A 259 33.87 -30.32 -66.85
CA LYS A 259 33.30 -29.86 -68.13
C LYS A 259 34.17 -30.26 -69.34
N THR A 260 35.49 -30.29 -69.18
CA THR A 260 36.42 -30.72 -70.24
C THR A 260 36.55 -32.24 -70.35
N VAL A 261 36.13 -32.98 -69.32
CA VAL A 261 36.17 -34.44 -69.30
C VAL A 261 34.89 -35.00 -69.92
N SER A 262 34.98 -35.40 -71.18
CA SER A 262 33.91 -36.13 -71.86
C SER A 262 33.73 -37.52 -71.24
N LEU A 263 32.64 -37.71 -70.47
CA LEU A 263 32.21 -38.97 -69.84
C LEU A 263 32.32 -40.23 -70.74
N PRO A 264 32.04 -40.18 -72.06
CA PRO A 264 32.15 -41.36 -72.93
C PRO A 264 33.55 -41.97 -72.99
N TYR A 265 34.61 -41.22 -72.69
CA TYR A 265 36.01 -41.68 -72.76
C TYR A 265 36.53 -42.25 -71.44
N ARG A 266 35.83 -42.03 -70.32
CA ARG A 266 36.22 -42.54 -69.00
C ARG A 266 35.65 -43.92 -68.67
N VAL A 267 34.53 -44.30 -69.29
CA VAL A 267 34.01 -45.65 -69.19
C VAL A 267 34.77 -46.53 -70.19
N THR A 268 35.92 -47.06 -69.77
CA THR A 268 36.71 -48.00 -70.59
C THR A 268 36.40 -49.43 -70.18
N ARG A 269 36.36 -50.35 -71.15
CA ARG A 269 36.34 -51.79 -70.89
C ARG A 269 37.68 -52.38 -71.30
N GLN A 270 38.21 -53.26 -70.45
CA GLN A 270 39.46 -53.97 -70.71
C GLN A 270 39.14 -55.15 -71.63
N ILE A 271 39.79 -55.21 -72.79
CA ILE A 271 39.69 -56.35 -73.70
C ILE A 271 41.09 -56.95 -73.82
N ALA A 272 41.19 -58.25 -73.58
CA ALA A 272 42.39 -59.08 -73.75
C ALA A 272 43.71 -58.42 -73.28
N GLY A 273 43.86 -58.28 -71.97
CA GLY A 273 45.17 -58.20 -71.31
C GLY A 273 45.83 -56.83 -71.18
N SER A 274 45.63 -55.85 -72.09
CA SER A 274 46.38 -54.58 -71.95
C SER A 274 45.75 -53.32 -72.53
N GLN A 275 44.71 -53.40 -73.37
CA GLN A 275 44.13 -52.21 -73.99
C GLN A 275 42.79 -51.83 -73.33
N HIS A 276 42.74 -50.61 -72.80
CA HIS A 276 41.52 -50.00 -72.29
C HIS A 276 40.83 -49.28 -73.44
N ILE A 277 39.72 -49.85 -73.93
CA ILE A 277 38.97 -49.27 -75.03
C ILE A 277 37.75 -48.55 -74.45
N PRO A 278 37.53 -47.26 -74.79
CA PRO A 278 36.32 -46.57 -74.42
C PRO A 278 35.06 -47.35 -74.84
N ALA A 279 34.12 -47.52 -73.94
CA ALA A 279 32.92 -48.34 -74.16
C ALA A 279 32.11 -47.87 -75.37
N HIS A 280 32.12 -46.57 -75.69
CA HIS A 280 31.46 -46.04 -76.88
C HIS A 280 32.07 -46.56 -78.20
N LYS A 281 33.36 -46.94 -78.23
CA LYS A 281 34.02 -47.56 -79.41
C LYS A 281 33.70 -49.05 -79.56
N LEU A 282 33.21 -49.70 -78.50
CA LEU A 282 32.83 -51.11 -78.48
C LEU A 282 31.34 -51.32 -78.73
N SER A 283 30.57 -50.23 -78.86
CA SER A 283 29.15 -50.30 -79.16
C SER A 283 28.93 -50.77 -80.61
N ILE A 284 28.06 -51.77 -80.77
CA ILE A 284 27.64 -52.33 -82.06
C ILE A 284 26.80 -51.30 -82.85
N HIS A 285 26.24 -50.30 -82.15
CA HIS A 285 25.55 -49.16 -82.76
C HIS A 285 26.54 -48.00 -82.97
N ARG A 286 27.30 -48.05 -84.08
CA ARG A 286 28.24 -47.00 -84.50
C ARG A 286 27.56 -45.73 -85.02
N LEU A 287 26.55 -45.22 -84.31
CA LEU A 287 26.14 -43.84 -84.49
C LEU A 287 27.05 -42.99 -83.62
N SER A 288 28.30 -42.76 -84.04
CA SER A 288 29.13 -41.74 -83.41
C SER A 288 28.57 -40.38 -83.83
N TRP A 289 27.87 -39.73 -82.91
CA TRP A 289 27.10 -38.49 -83.05
C TRP A 289 27.89 -37.24 -83.46
N THR A 290 29.19 -37.33 -83.74
CA THR A 290 30.05 -36.14 -83.72
C THR A 290 30.97 -35.92 -84.92
N ALA A 291 30.96 -36.69 -86.02
CA ALA A 291 32.01 -36.45 -87.05
C ALA A 291 31.81 -36.81 -88.54
N SER A 292 30.66 -37.27 -89.04
CA SER A 292 30.51 -37.48 -90.51
C SER A 292 29.34 -36.66 -91.06
N SER A 293 29.56 -35.96 -92.17
CA SER A 293 28.52 -35.26 -92.95
C SER A 293 27.39 -36.20 -93.38
N GLU A 294 27.67 -37.50 -93.50
CA GLU A 294 26.70 -38.54 -93.83
C GLU A 294 25.70 -38.79 -92.68
N ASN A 295 26.10 -38.55 -91.42
CA ASN A 295 25.23 -38.72 -90.25
C ASN A 295 24.29 -37.52 -90.04
N GLN A 296 24.60 -36.35 -90.63
CA GLN A 296 23.75 -35.17 -90.51
C GLN A 296 22.40 -35.36 -91.23
N ALA A 297 22.40 -36.04 -92.38
CA ALA A 297 21.16 -36.39 -93.09
C ALA A 297 20.25 -37.29 -92.25
N PHE A 298 20.82 -38.29 -91.57
CA PHE A 298 20.06 -39.19 -90.69
C PHE A 298 19.51 -38.46 -89.44
N LEU A 299 20.30 -37.59 -88.81
CA LEU A 299 19.86 -36.77 -87.68
C LEU A 299 18.75 -35.78 -88.07
N ASN A 300 18.84 -35.20 -89.26
CA ASN A 300 17.78 -34.35 -89.82
C ASN A 300 16.49 -35.15 -90.01
N VAL A 301 16.57 -36.40 -90.48
CA VAL A 301 15.39 -37.27 -90.61
C VAL A 301 14.81 -37.63 -89.23
N CYS A 302 15.64 -38.01 -88.26
CA CYS A 302 15.18 -38.34 -86.90
C CYS A 302 14.55 -37.13 -86.18
N SER A 303 15.15 -35.95 -86.30
CA SER A 303 14.58 -34.72 -85.73
C SER A 303 13.27 -34.32 -86.44
N ALA A 304 13.21 -34.41 -87.77
CA ALA A 304 12.00 -34.11 -88.53
C ALA A 304 10.81 -35.01 -88.16
N ILE A 305 11.06 -36.28 -87.83
CA ILE A 305 10.00 -37.23 -87.46
C ILE A 305 9.83 -37.39 -85.93
N ASN A 306 10.51 -36.57 -85.13
CA ASN A 306 10.59 -36.66 -83.67
C ASN A 306 10.90 -38.10 -83.18
N PHE A 307 11.83 -38.79 -83.85
CA PHE A 307 12.24 -40.13 -83.44
C PHE A 307 13.19 -40.03 -82.24
N PRO A 308 12.90 -40.71 -81.12
CA PRO A 308 13.77 -40.70 -79.95
C PRO A 308 15.13 -41.34 -80.25
N LEU A 309 16.18 -40.59 -79.96
CA LEU A 309 17.56 -40.89 -80.31
C LEU A 309 18.17 -42.07 -79.55
N TYR A 310 17.47 -42.54 -78.51
CA TYR A 310 17.84 -43.71 -77.72
C TYR A 310 17.27 -45.03 -78.29
N LYS A 311 16.42 -44.99 -79.33
CA LYS A 311 15.84 -46.19 -79.96
C LYS A 311 16.68 -46.69 -81.14
N ALA A 312 16.61 -47.99 -81.39
CA ALA A 312 17.35 -48.63 -82.48
C ALA A 312 16.85 -48.14 -83.86
N PRO A 313 17.74 -47.94 -84.85
CA PRO A 313 17.38 -47.40 -86.17
C PRO A 313 16.42 -48.32 -86.95
N GLU A 314 16.40 -49.62 -86.67
CA GLU A 314 15.43 -50.58 -87.20
C GLU A 314 13.97 -50.28 -86.78
N GLN A 315 13.77 -49.56 -85.68
CA GLN A 315 12.45 -49.14 -85.21
C GLN A 315 11.95 -47.86 -85.90
N LEU A 316 12.77 -47.24 -86.75
CA LEU A 316 12.42 -46.01 -87.48
C LEU A 316 11.24 -46.24 -88.43
N LEU A 317 11.26 -47.36 -89.16
CA LEU A 317 10.19 -47.72 -90.10
C LEU A 317 8.87 -47.98 -89.39
N LEU A 318 8.90 -48.67 -88.24
CA LEU A 318 7.72 -48.91 -87.41
C LEU A 318 7.13 -47.58 -86.89
N HIS A 319 7.98 -46.68 -86.39
CA HIS A 319 7.57 -45.35 -85.93
C HIS A 319 6.96 -44.49 -87.07
N LEU A 320 7.53 -44.56 -88.27
CA LEU A 320 6.98 -43.89 -89.46
C LEU A 320 5.60 -44.43 -89.84
N VAL A 321 5.40 -45.74 -89.75
CA VAL A 321 4.09 -46.36 -90.01
C VAL A 321 3.07 -45.94 -88.94
N GLU A 322 3.46 -45.89 -87.67
CA GLU A 322 2.60 -45.38 -86.59
C GLU A 322 2.22 -43.91 -86.78
N LEU A 323 3.18 -43.06 -87.14
CA LEU A 323 2.92 -41.66 -87.46
C LEU A 323 1.98 -41.51 -88.66
N LYS A 324 2.18 -42.30 -89.73
CA LYS A 324 1.27 -42.32 -90.88
C LYS A 324 -0.14 -42.74 -90.49
N LYS A 325 -0.29 -43.75 -89.62
CA LYS A 325 -1.59 -44.17 -89.08
C LYS A 325 -2.26 -43.04 -88.29
N LYS A 326 -1.52 -42.39 -87.38
CA LYS A 326 -2.03 -41.24 -86.61
C LYS A 326 -2.45 -40.09 -87.52
N LEU A 327 -1.66 -39.77 -88.54
CA LEU A 327 -1.96 -38.71 -89.49
C LEU A 327 -3.22 -39.03 -90.30
N ALA A 328 -3.36 -40.26 -90.80
CA ALA A 328 -4.57 -40.72 -91.48
C ALA A 328 -5.82 -40.61 -90.58
N TYR A 329 -5.71 -41.03 -89.32
CA TYR A 329 -6.78 -40.89 -88.33
C TYR A 329 -7.16 -39.42 -88.09
N LEU A 330 -6.17 -38.55 -87.86
CA LEU A 330 -6.41 -37.12 -87.65
C LEU A 330 -7.04 -36.45 -88.87
N ARG A 331 -6.61 -36.81 -90.09
CA ARG A 331 -7.25 -36.33 -91.33
C ARG A 331 -8.70 -36.80 -91.44
N ALA A 332 -8.98 -38.06 -91.10
CA ALA A 332 -10.35 -38.58 -91.08
C ALA A 332 -11.20 -37.83 -90.05
N GLN A 333 -10.66 -37.56 -88.86
CA GLN A 333 -11.32 -36.81 -87.79
C GLN A 333 -11.55 -35.35 -88.19
N LEU A 334 -10.57 -34.69 -88.82
CA LEU A 334 -10.73 -33.34 -89.34
C LEU A 334 -11.83 -33.31 -90.41
N SER A 335 -11.85 -34.27 -91.33
CA SER A 335 -12.86 -34.35 -92.38
C SER A 335 -14.27 -34.60 -91.82
N SER A 336 -14.40 -35.35 -90.72
CA SER A 336 -15.70 -35.57 -90.08
C SER A 336 -16.15 -34.34 -89.30
N LYS A 337 -15.24 -33.64 -88.63
CA LYS A 337 -15.52 -32.37 -87.95
C LYS A 337 -15.88 -31.26 -88.92
N GLN A 338 -15.19 -31.16 -90.07
CA GLN A 338 -15.54 -30.22 -91.14
C GLN A 338 -16.93 -30.52 -91.72
N ARG A 339 -17.27 -31.80 -91.94
CA ARG A 339 -18.63 -32.19 -92.35
C ARG A 339 -19.68 -31.85 -91.30
N ALA A 340 -19.41 -32.11 -90.02
CA ALA A 340 -20.31 -31.76 -88.92
C ALA A 340 -20.49 -30.25 -88.77
N LEU A 341 -19.42 -29.46 -88.95
CA LEU A 341 -19.49 -28.00 -88.99
C LEU A 341 -20.35 -27.53 -90.18
N GLY A 342 -20.16 -28.11 -91.36
CA GLY A 342 -21.01 -27.82 -92.52
C GLY A 342 -22.48 -28.12 -92.27
N SER A 343 -22.80 -29.24 -91.60
CA SER A 343 -24.20 -29.55 -91.24
C SER A 343 -24.77 -28.59 -90.20
N LEU A 344 -23.98 -28.17 -89.21
CA LEU A 344 -24.40 -27.22 -88.19
C LEU A 344 -24.57 -25.81 -88.78
N GLN A 345 -23.71 -25.40 -89.71
CA GLN A 345 -23.87 -24.13 -90.44
C GLN A 345 -25.14 -24.15 -91.29
N HIS A 346 -25.43 -25.24 -92.00
CA HIS A 346 -26.70 -25.38 -92.72
C HIS A 346 -27.93 -25.38 -91.79
N GLN A 347 -27.83 -25.94 -90.57
CA GLN A 347 -28.91 -25.87 -89.58
C GLN A 347 -29.09 -24.48 -88.98
N LEU A 348 -27.99 -23.76 -88.77
CA LEU A 348 -27.98 -22.38 -88.26
C LEU A 348 -28.55 -21.39 -89.31
N GLU A 349 -28.24 -21.59 -90.59
CA GLU A 349 -28.86 -20.83 -91.68
C GLU A 349 -30.34 -21.19 -91.89
N ALA A 350 -30.76 -22.40 -91.47
CA ALA A 350 -32.16 -22.86 -91.55
C ALA A 350 -33.03 -22.50 -90.32
N THR A 351 -32.44 -21.97 -89.23
CA THR A 351 -33.18 -21.55 -88.02
C THR A 351 -33.06 -20.04 -87.80
N SER A 352 -34.16 -19.30 -88.00
CA SER A 352 -34.23 -17.87 -87.69
C SER A 352 -34.14 -17.63 -86.17
N GLU A 353 -33.45 -16.56 -85.76
CA GLU A 353 -33.04 -16.25 -84.38
C GLU A 353 -34.17 -16.44 -83.32
N PRO A 354 -33.94 -17.25 -82.26
CA PRO A 354 -34.90 -17.38 -81.16
C PRO A 354 -34.76 -16.22 -80.16
N ASP A 355 -35.92 -15.67 -79.79
CA ASP A 355 -36.10 -14.54 -78.88
C ASP A 355 -35.44 -14.79 -77.49
N VAL A 356 -34.70 -13.80 -77.00
CA VAL A 356 -33.89 -13.80 -75.76
C VAL A 356 -34.62 -14.31 -74.51
N PRO A 357 -35.93 -14.05 -74.26
CA PRO A 357 -36.60 -14.55 -73.07
C PRO A 357 -36.79 -16.08 -73.08
N SER A 358 -36.79 -16.73 -74.23
CA SER A 358 -36.89 -18.19 -74.31
C SER A 358 -35.59 -18.87 -73.87
N LEU A 359 -34.45 -18.28 -74.24
CA LEU A 359 -33.12 -18.77 -73.84
C LEU A 359 -32.91 -18.62 -72.34
N VAL A 360 -33.32 -17.49 -71.76
CA VAL A 360 -33.21 -17.25 -70.31
C VAL A 360 -34.04 -18.26 -69.51
N LYS A 361 -35.25 -18.59 -69.98
CA LYS A 361 -36.08 -19.62 -69.33
C LYS A 361 -35.44 -21.02 -69.41
N GLU A 362 -34.84 -21.35 -70.54
CA GLU A 362 -34.22 -22.66 -70.73
C GLU A 362 -32.98 -22.82 -69.84
N VAL A 363 -32.14 -21.78 -69.76
CA VAL A 363 -30.98 -21.72 -68.85
C VAL A 363 -31.41 -21.81 -67.40
N GLN A 364 -32.42 -21.05 -66.97
CA GLN A 364 -32.95 -21.16 -65.60
C GLN A 364 -33.48 -22.56 -65.28
N SER A 365 -34.15 -23.21 -66.24
CA SER A 365 -34.62 -24.59 -66.05
C SER A 365 -33.47 -25.58 -65.92
N HIS A 366 -32.37 -25.33 -66.63
CA HIS A 366 -31.18 -26.17 -66.59
C HIS A 366 -30.45 -26.03 -65.26
N ASP A 367 -30.26 -24.80 -64.79
CA ASP A 367 -29.58 -24.50 -63.53
C ASP A 367 -30.35 -25.06 -62.33
N GLN A 368 -31.69 -25.00 -62.35
CA GLN A 368 -32.52 -25.63 -61.32
C GLN A 368 -32.35 -27.16 -61.27
N LYS A 369 -32.27 -27.82 -62.43
CA LYS A 369 -32.04 -29.27 -62.51
C LYS A 369 -30.66 -29.64 -61.97
N GLN A 370 -29.63 -28.85 -62.31
CA GLN A 370 -28.29 -29.09 -61.78
C GLN A 370 -28.21 -28.88 -60.26
N ALA A 371 -28.84 -27.83 -59.74
CA ALA A 371 -28.88 -27.56 -58.31
C ALA A 371 -29.54 -28.72 -57.54
N PHE A 372 -30.66 -29.26 -58.05
CA PHE A 372 -31.36 -30.39 -57.43
C PHE A 372 -30.49 -31.66 -57.33
N LEU A 373 -29.64 -31.91 -58.32
CA LEU A 373 -28.75 -33.07 -58.32
C LEU A 373 -27.52 -32.90 -57.42
N LEU A 374 -26.92 -31.70 -57.39
CA LEU A 374 -25.62 -31.49 -56.76
C LEU A 374 -25.71 -31.17 -55.26
N LEU A 375 -26.75 -30.45 -54.81
CA LEU A 375 -26.90 -30.05 -53.41
C LEU A 375 -26.87 -31.22 -52.42
N PRO A 376 -27.61 -32.33 -52.63
CA PRO A 376 -27.61 -33.47 -51.71
C PRO A 376 -26.25 -34.18 -51.63
N CYS A 377 -25.51 -34.24 -52.75
CA CYS A 377 -24.17 -34.85 -52.80
C CYS A 377 -23.16 -34.06 -51.98
N ILE A 378 -23.19 -32.72 -52.08
CA ILE A 378 -22.31 -31.82 -51.33
C ILE A 378 -22.62 -31.92 -49.83
N GLN A 379 -23.89 -31.94 -49.44
CA GLN A 379 -24.30 -32.10 -48.04
C GLN A 379 -23.81 -33.43 -47.45
N ARG A 380 -24.00 -34.54 -48.18
CA ARG A 380 -23.51 -35.86 -47.75
C ARG A 380 -21.98 -35.88 -47.57
N MET A 381 -21.23 -35.23 -48.46
CA MET A 381 -19.78 -35.11 -48.32
C MET A 381 -19.39 -34.30 -47.07
N MET A 382 -20.07 -33.19 -46.79
CA MET A 382 -19.80 -32.39 -45.60
C MET A 382 -20.03 -33.20 -44.31
N ASP A 383 -21.13 -33.95 -44.24
CA ASP A 383 -21.45 -34.79 -43.08
C ASP A 383 -20.40 -35.88 -42.86
N GLN A 384 -19.92 -36.50 -43.95
CA GLN A 384 -18.82 -37.47 -43.90
C GLN A 384 -17.52 -36.85 -43.37
N CYS A 385 -17.16 -35.66 -43.85
CA CYS A 385 -15.99 -34.94 -43.35
C CYS A 385 -16.12 -34.60 -41.85
N GLN A 386 -17.30 -34.19 -41.38
CA GLN A 386 -17.53 -33.90 -39.96
C GLN A 386 -17.42 -35.16 -39.08
N CYS A 387 -17.92 -36.31 -39.55
CA CYS A 387 -17.77 -37.59 -38.86
C CYS A 387 -16.30 -38.02 -38.74
N LEU A 388 -15.49 -37.84 -39.79
CA LEU A 388 -14.06 -38.13 -39.77
C LEU A 388 -13.29 -37.21 -38.82
N ILE A 389 -13.67 -35.93 -38.72
CA ILE A 389 -13.08 -34.99 -37.77
C ILE A 389 -13.35 -35.44 -36.33
N LYS A 390 -14.58 -35.88 -36.02
CA LYS A 390 -14.95 -36.35 -34.68
C LYS A 390 -14.22 -37.64 -34.27
N ARG A 391 -13.97 -38.57 -35.20
CA ARG A 391 -13.25 -39.83 -34.95
C ARG A 391 -11.71 -39.71 -34.95
N ARG A 392 -11.17 -38.54 -35.31
CA ARG A 392 -9.72 -38.29 -35.34
C ARG A 392 -8.98 -38.61 -34.02
N PRO A 393 -9.51 -38.32 -32.81
CA PRO A 393 -8.79 -38.64 -31.57
C PRO A 393 -8.67 -40.15 -31.30
N GLU A 394 -9.69 -40.92 -31.70
CA GLU A 394 -9.71 -42.38 -31.56
C GLU A 394 -8.70 -43.04 -32.51
N LEU A 395 -8.55 -42.51 -33.73
CA LEU A 395 -7.52 -42.95 -34.67
C LEU A 395 -6.11 -42.57 -34.22
N GLN A 396 -5.94 -41.42 -33.56
CA GLN A 396 -4.66 -41.00 -33.01
C GLN A 396 -4.21 -41.90 -31.84
N ALA A 397 -5.15 -42.31 -30.98
CA ALA A 397 -4.88 -43.25 -29.88
C ALA A 397 -4.52 -44.68 -30.33
N ILE A 398 -4.88 -45.08 -31.55
CA ILE A 398 -4.47 -46.36 -32.16
C ILE A 398 -3.07 -46.26 -32.80
N ILE A 399 -2.65 -45.06 -33.21
CA ILE A 399 -1.33 -44.81 -33.81
C ILE A 399 -0.25 -44.62 -32.73
N ASP A 400 -0.64 -44.12 -31.55
CA ASP A 400 0.26 -43.84 -30.43
C ASP A 400 0.43 -45.03 -29.44
N ASN A 401 -0.20 -46.19 -29.72
CA ASN A 401 0.05 -47.50 -29.07
C ASN A 401 0.76 -48.44 -30.04
#